data_AF-A0A535ZM93-F1
#
_entry.id   AF-A0A535ZM93-F1
#
_cell.length_a   1.000
_cell.length_b   1.000
_cell.length_c   1.000
_cell.angle_alpha   90.00
_cell.angle_beta   90.00
_cell.angle_gamma   90.00
#
_symmetry.space_group_name_H-M   'P 1'
#
loop_
_entity.id
_entity.type
_entity.pdbx_description
1 polymer ?
#
loop_
_entity_poly.entity_id
_entity_poly.type
_entity_poly.pdbx_seq_one_letter_code
_entity_poly.pdbx_strand_id
1 'polypeptide(L)'
;MRMQIPKTTPQPRWRLAEARTIRKWSQQEVADLIGTTYVNISRWERGITRPNPYFRRKLCALFGKSEQELDISPGVEGTPWNVGERIATGGEAVAGMGNRETTESGAIDVVERTTTEGGATAQGGAIYDPAIPIKPAIALVGRDGELGRIQQRLCNGGSVALTALNGLPGVGKTALSIALAHDTAIQEHFRDGILWAGLGPQPNIAGHLSRWGTLLGISENTMAAISSVEEWAKTLRAIIGSRFMLLVIDDAWNVEDALAMKVGGPN
;
A
#
# COMPACT_ATOMS: atom_id res chain seq x y z
N MET A 1 -2.52 -37.40 0.93
CA MET A 1 -1.29 -37.12 0.16
C MET A 1 -1.27 -35.63 -0.15
N ARG A 2 -0.53 -34.81 0.61
CA ARG A 2 -0.46 -33.35 0.39
C ARG A 2 0.60 -33.07 -0.67
N MET A 3 0.20 -32.58 -1.84
CA MET A 3 1.13 -32.03 -2.83
C MET A 3 1.79 -30.78 -2.25
N GLN A 4 3.11 -30.84 -2.07
CA GLN A 4 3.92 -29.68 -1.74
C GLN A 4 4.14 -28.86 -3.01
N ILE A 5 3.63 -27.64 -3.05
CA ILE A 5 3.97 -26.67 -4.09
C ILE A 5 5.40 -26.20 -3.80
N PRO A 6 6.36 -26.29 -4.74
CA PRO A 6 7.72 -25.83 -4.50
C PRO A 6 7.71 -24.31 -4.27
N LYS A 7 8.32 -23.86 -3.17
CA LYS A 7 8.55 -22.44 -2.90
C LYS A 7 9.52 -21.90 -3.96
N THR A 8 9.02 -21.14 -4.93
CA THR A 8 9.85 -20.42 -5.90
C THR A 8 10.71 -19.42 -5.11
N THR A 9 12.01 -19.71 -4.99
CA THR A 9 12.94 -18.80 -4.34
C THR A 9 13.13 -17.59 -5.28
N PRO A 10 12.98 -16.34 -4.80
CA PRO A 10 13.19 -15.17 -5.65
C PRO A 10 14.61 -15.19 -6.21
N GLN A 11 14.74 -15.15 -7.54
CA GLN A 11 16.03 -15.08 -8.20
C GLN A 11 16.67 -13.71 -7.89
N PRO A 12 17.88 -13.65 -7.32
CA PRO A 12 18.55 -12.38 -7.05
C PRO A 12 18.85 -11.63 -8.36
N ARG A 13 18.51 -10.34 -8.38
CA ARG A 13 18.69 -9.46 -9.54
C ARG A 13 20.09 -8.87 -9.53
N TRP A 14 21.04 -9.71 -9.90
CA TRP A 14 22.48 -9.42 -9.82
C TRP A 14 22.88 -8.16 -10.60
N ARG A 15 22.19 -7.82 -11.70
CA ARG A 15 22.53 -6.68 -12.57
C ARG A 15 22.35 -5.31 -11.91
N LEU A 16 21.33 -5.13 -11.07
CA LEU A 16 21.14 -3.89 -10.31
C LEU A 16 22.21 -3.75 -9.22
N ALA A 17 22.49 -4.83 -8.50
CA ALA A 17 23.52 -4.86 -7.46
C ALA A 17 24.93 -4.66 -8.04
N GLU A 18 25.20 -5.24 -9.21
CA GLU A 18 26.46 -5.08 -9.94
C GLU A 18 26.63 -3.63 -10.43
N ALA A 19 25.61 -3.02 -11.04
CA ALA A 19 25.65 -1.63 -11.49
C ALA A 19 25.97 -0.67 -10.33
N ARG A 20 25.42 -0.94 -9.15
CA ARG A 20 25.75 -0.22 -7.90
C ARG A 20 27.21 -0.45 -7.47
N THR A 21 27.66 -1.70 -7.44
CA THR A 21 28.99 -2.08 -6.94
C THR A 21 30.11 -1.54 -7.84
N ILE A 22 29.92 -1.53 -9.17
CA ILE A 22 30.85 -0.93 -10.14
C ILE A 22 31.07 0.55 -9.84
N ARG A 23 30.01 1.25 -9.41
CA ARG A 23 30.08 2.68 -9.04
C ARG A 23 30.49 2.92 -7.59
N LYS A 24 30.83 1.86 -6.84
CA LYS A 24 31.19 1.89 -5.42
C LYS A 24 30.15 2.56 -4.52
N TRP A 25 28.88 2.50 -4.91
CA TRP A 25 27.78 3.01 -4.08
C TRP A 25 27.26 1.93 -3.13
N SER A 26 26.93 2.34 -1.91
CA SER A 26 26.15 1.59 -0.95
C SER A 26 24.67 1.58 -1.36
N GLN A 27 23.89 0.65 -0.82
CA GLN A 27 22.45 0.61 -1.06
C GLN A 27 21.75 1.87 -0.54
N GLN A 28 22.28 2.48 0.53
CA GLN A 28 21.81 3.74 1.07
C GLN A 28 22.06 4.90 0.10
N GLU A 29 23.26 5.03 -0.45
CA GLU A 29 23.56 6.12 -1.40
C GLU A 29 22.68 6.04 -2.65
N VAL A 30 22.43 4.84 -3.20
CA VAL A 30 21.49 4.68 -4.32
C VAL A 30 20.07 5.07 -3.91
N ALA A 31 19.66 4.74 -2.69
CA ALA A 31 18.36 5.09 -2.16
C ALA A 31 18.19 6.61 -2.07
N ASP A 32 19.19 7.31 -1.53
CA ASP A 32 19.22 8.76 -1.41
C ASP A 32 19.18 9.43 -2.80
N LEU A 33 19.98 8.92 -3.75
CA LEU A 33 20.07 9.45 -5.11
C LEU A 33 18.76 9.35 -5.91
N ILE A 34 17.89 8.38 -5.61
CA ILE A 34 16.59 8.23 -6.29
C ILE A 34 15.39 8.60 -5.41
N GLY A 35 15.61 9.04 -4.17
CA GLY A 35 14.56 9.38 -3.22
C GLY A 35 13.71 8.17 -2.83
N THR A 36 14.36 7.10 -2.36
CA THR A 36 13.71 5.93 -1.77
C THR A 36 14.46 5.49 -0.51
N THR A 37 14.14 4.31 0.04
CA THR A 37 14.83 3.74 1.20
C THR A 37 15.78 2.61 0.82
N TYR A 38 16.84 2.39 1.62
CA TYR A 38 17.77 1.27 1.41
C TYR A 38 17.04 -0.07 1.32
N VAL A 39 15.94 -0.22 2.06
CA VAL A 39 15.14 -1.46 2.10
C VAL A 39 14.54 -1.75 0.73
N ASN A 40 14.08 -0.73 0.00
CA ASN A 40 13.57 -0.90 -1.36
C ASN A 40 14.68 -1.32 -2.32
N ILE A 41 15.86 -0.69 -2.24
CA ILE A 41 17.03 -1.09 -3.03
C ILE A 41 17.41 -2.54 -2.75
N SER A 42 17.51 -2.92 -1.47
CA SER A 42 17.81 -4.28 -1.02
C SER A 42 16.78 -5.31 -1.51
N ARG A 43 15.48 -4.99 -1.49
CA ARG A 43 14.42 -5.87 -1.99
C ARG A 43 14.48 -6.06 -3.50
N TRP A 44 14.78 -5.00 -4.24
CA TRP A 44 14.93 -5.05 -5.70
C TRP A 44 16.18 -5.83 -6.10
N GLU A 45 17.32 -5.59 -5.45
CA GLU A 45 18.57 -6.34 -5.70
C GLU A 45 18.42 -7.84 -5.40
N ARG A 46 17.61 -8.20 -4.39
CA ARG A 46 17.32 -9.60 -4.05
C ARG A 46 16.16 -10.22 -4.85
N GLY A 47 15.56 -9.47 -5.78
CA GLY A 47 14.45 -9.96 -6.60
C GLY A 47 13.15 -10.22 -5.84
N ILE A 48 13.02 -9.73 -4.61
CA ILE A 48 11.83 -9.93 -3.75
C ILE A 48 10.65 -9.13 -4.30
N THR A 49 10.90 -7.89 -4.71
CA THR A 49 9.91 -7.04 -5.37
C THR A 49 10.54 -6.38 -6.59
N ARG A 50 9.70 -5.88 -7.51
CA ARG A 50 10.16 -5.10 -8.66
C ARG A 50 9.91 -3.60 -8.39
N PRO A 51 10.84 -2.70 -8.77
CA PRO A 51 10.57 -1.27 -8.74
C PRO A 51 9.39 -0.95 -9.67
N ASN A 52 8.53 -0.03 -9.23
CA ASN A 52 7.43 0.50 -10.05
C ASN A 52 7.97 1.36 -11.21
N PRO A 53 7.14 1.75 -12.20
CA PRO A 53 7.59 2.51 -13.36
C PRO A 53 8.33 3.82 -13.03
N TYR A 54 7.92 4.51 -11.95
CA TYR A 54 8.59 5.74 -11.49
C TYR A 54 10.03 5.48 -11.06
N PHE A 55 10.23 4.48 -10.19
CA PHE A 55 11.57 4.10 -9.73
C PHE A 55 12.39 3.42 -10.84
N ARG A 56 11.77 2.71 -11.79
CA ARG A 56 12.48 2.19 -12.97
C ARG A 56 13.07 3.33 -13.79
N ARG A 57 12.29 4.37 -14.08
CA ARG A 57 12.79 5.57 -14.79
C ARG A 57 13.94 6.22 -14.03
N LYS A 58 13.82 6.40 -12.71
CA LYS A 58 14.89 6.98 -11.89
C LYS A 58 16.15 6.12 -11.85
N LEU A 59 16.02 4.80 -11.72
CA LEU A 59 17.15 3.86 -11.76
C LEU A 59 17.83 3.84 -13.12
N CYS A 60 17.05 3.85 -14.22
CA CYS A 60 17.60 3.94 -15.56
C CYS A 60 18.36 5.26 -15.78
N ALA A 61 17.78 6.38 -15.33
CA ALA A 61 18.43 7.69 -15.38
C ALA A 61 19.69 7.74 -14.52
N LEU A 62 19.64 7.19 -13.30
CA LEU A 62 20.78 7.17 -12.39
C LEU A 62 21.93 6.37 -12.98
N PHE A 63 21.67 5.15 -13.45
CA PHE A 63 22.70 4.24 -13.94
C PHE A 63 23.06 4.43 -15.42
N GLY A 64 22.31 5.24 -16.17
CA GLY A 64 22.48 5.39 -17.62
C GLY A 64 22.28 4.08 -18.37
N LYS A 65 21.41 3.21 -17.87
CA LYS A 65 21.15 1.85 -18.37
C LYS A 65 19.65 1.65 -18.60
N SER A 66 19.30 0.75 -19.51
CA SER A 66 17.92 0.34 -19.79
C SER A 66 17.34 -0.56 -18.70
N GLU A 67 16.00 -0.74 -18.71
CA GLU A 67 15.32 -1.63 -17.75
C GLU A 67 15.77 -3.10 -17.88
N GLN A 68 16.17 -3.52 -19.09
CA GLN A 68 16.67 -4.86 -19.39
C GLN A 68 18.10 -5.05 -18.89
N GLU A 69 18.94 -4.02 -19.01
CA GLU A 69 20.32 -4.03 -18.51
C GLU A 69 20.40 -4.00 -16.98
N LEU A 70 19.38 -3.49 -16.31
CA LEU A 70 19.27 -3.52 -14.84
C LEU A 70 18.45 -4.71 -14.30
N ASP A 71 17.88 -5.54 -15.18
CA ASP A 71 16.96 -6.64 -14.82
C ASP A 71 15.77 -6.17 -13.95
N ILE A 72 15.18 -5.03 -14.31
CA ILE A 72 14.07 -4.42 -13.57
C ILE A 72 12.73 -4.42 -14.30
N SER A 73 12.72 -4.74 -15.60
CA SER A 73 11.49 -4.87 -16.42
C SER A 73 10.53 -5.91 -15.82
N PRO A 74 9.19 -5.80 -15.96
CA PRO A 74 8.27 -6.89 -15.60
C PRO A 74 8.42 -8.03 -16.61
N GLY A 75 8.84 -9.21 -16.14
CA GLY A 75 8.92 -10.40 -16.97
C GLY A 75 7.51 -10.90 -17.25
N VAL A 76 7.22 -11.18 -18.51
CA VAL A 76 6.02 -11.93 -18.90
C VAL A 76 6.22 -13.36 -18.43
N GLU A 77 5.67 -13.76 -17.28
CA GLU A 77 5.31 -15.15 -16.96
C GLU A 77 4.59 -15.27 -15.62
N GLY A 78 3.40 -15.90 -15.64
CA GLY A 78 2.84 -16.59 -14.48
C GLY A 78 1.42 -16.21 -14.00
N THR A 79 0.43 -16.07 -14.89
CA THR A 79 -0.98 -16.32 -14.54
C THR A 79 -1.18 -17.80 -14.21
N PRO A 80 -1.93 -18.13 -13.13
CA PRO A 80 -3.01 -19.09 -13.33
C PRO A 80 -4.25 -18.84 -12.43
N TRP A 81 -5.42 -18.60 -13.02
CA TRP A 81 -6.60 -19.46 -12.80
C TRP A 81 -7.67 -19.26 -13.88
N ASN A 82 -8.29 -20.36 -14.27
CA ASN A 82 -9.18 -20.60 -15.41
C ASN A 82 -10.61 -20.07 -15.25
N VAL A 83 -11.34 -19.87 -16.36
CA VAL A 83 -12.45 -20.70 -16.92
C VAL A 83 -12.74 -20.09 -18.31
N GLY A 84 -12.48 -20.73 -19.46
CA GLY A 84 -13.26 -21.82 -20.04
C GLY A 84 -13.89 -21.31 -21.35
N GLU A 85 -13.36 -21.79 -22.50
CA GLU A 85 -14.07 -22.18 -23.73
C GLU A 85 -15.29 -21.32 -24.17
N ARG A 86 -15.36 -20.68 -25.36
CA ARG A 86 -15.48 -21.32 -26.69
C ARG A 86 -15.37 -20.29 -27.85
N ILE A 87 -14.68 -20.77 -28.89
CA ILE A 87 -14.73 -20.52 -30.36
C ILE A 87 -15.97 -19.78 -30.91
N ALA A 88 -15.78 -18.73 -31.74
CA ALA A 88 -16.08 -18.70 -33.20
C ALA A 88 -16.22 -17.26 -33.77
N THR A 89 -15.42 -16.95 -34.82
CA THR A 89 -15.74 -16.27 -36.11
C THR A 89 -16.78 -15.13 -36.12
N GLY A 90 -16.61 -13.94 -36.72
CA GLY A 90 -15.80 -13.45 -37.84
C GLY A 90 -16.60 -12.32 -38.55
N GLY A 91 -15.93 -11.43 -39.31
CA GLY A 91 -16.54 -10.46 -40.25
C GLY A 91 -16.92 -9.11 -39.64
N GLU A 92 -16.16 -8.04 -39.84
CA GLU A 92 -16.21 -7.09 -40.98
C GLU A 92 -17.44 -6.16 -41.04
N ALA A 93 -17.15 -4.89 -40.73
CA ALA A 93 -17.36 -3.73 -41.60
C ALA A 93 -18.63 -2.82 -41.47
N VAL A 94 -18.31 -1.52 -41.67
CA VAL A 94 -19.03 -0.37 -42.27
C VAL A 94 -20.10 0.43 -41.47
N ALA A 95 -19.75 1.71 -41.30
CA ALA A 95 -20.52 2.97 -41.46
C ALA A 95 -21.95 3.16 -40.92
N GLY A 96 -22.18 4.40 -40.48
CA GLY A 96 -23.34 5.17 -40.96
C GLY A 96 -24.25 5.78 -39.90
N MET A 97 -24.10 7.09 -39.71
CA MET A 97 -25.15 8.12 -39.77
C MET A 97 -26.48 7.93 -38.97
N GLY A 98 -26.81 8.95 -38.18
CA GLY A 98 -28.11 9.63 -38.34
C GLY A 98 -29.08 9.64 -37.15
N ASN A 99 -29.36 10.88 -36.70
CA ASN A 99 -30.60 11.44 -36.12
C ASN A 99 -31.24 10.80 -34.87
N ARG A 100 -31.49 11.53 -33.78
CA ARG A 100 -32.24 12.80 -33.56
C ARG A 100 -33.73 12.54 -33.28
N GLU A 101 -34.18 13.24 -32.23
CA GLU A 101 -35.57 13.61 -31.84
C GLU A 101 -36.39 12.52 -31.12
N THR A 102 -36.72 12.75 -29.84
CA THR A 102 -37.98 13.34 -29.29
C THR A 102 -38.81 12.20 -28.68
N THR A 103 -39.57 12.32 -27.60
CA THR A 103 -40.26 13.43 -26.93
C THR A 103 -40.76 12.88 -25.60
N GLU A 104 -41.03 13.78 -24.65
CA GLU A 104 -42.13 13.68 -23.67
C GLU A 104 -42.14 12.51 -22.65
N SER A 105 -42.76 12.61 -21.49
CA SER A 105 -43.26 13.67 -20.63
C SER A 105 -43.91 12.91 -19.47
N GLY A 106 -43.80 13.45 -18.26
CA GLY A 106 -44.78 13.22 -17.21
C GLY A 106 -44.71 11.88 -16.47
N ALA A 107 -44.27 11.94 -15.21
CA ALA A 107 -45.20 11.78 -14.10
C ALA A 107 -44.50 12.18 -12.80
N ILE A 108 -45.22 12.99 -12.05
CA ILE A 108 -44.90 13.49 -10.73
C ILE A 108 -45.52 12.46 -9.77
N ASP A 109 -44.73 11.88 -8.86
CA ASP A 109 -45.29 11.25 -7.67
C ASP A 109 -44.50 11.71 -6.44
N VAL A 110 -45.29 12.11 -5.45
CA VAL A 110 -44.90 12.72 -4.18
C VAL A 110 -45.04 11.65 -3.08
N VAL A 111 -44.26 11.79 -2.01
CA VAL A 111 -44.26 11.01 -0.75
C VAL A 111 -43.46 9.70 -0.88
N GLU A 112 -42.41 9.41 -0.10
CA GLU A 112 -42.37 9.39 1.37
C GLU A 112 -40.92 9.45 1.88
N ARG A 113 -40.72 10.19 2.98
CA ARG A 113 -39.48 10.14 3.76
C ARG A 113 -39.41 8.77 4.46
N THR A 114 -38.51 7.91 3.99
CA THR A 114 -37.98 6.83 4.82
C THR A 114 -36.49 7.05 4.98
N THR A 115 -36.13 7.54 6.17
CA THR A 115 -34.82 7.36 6.78
C THR A 115 -34.47 5.89 6.72
N THR A 116 -33.75 5.50 5.68
CA THR A 116 -33.11 4.19 5.62
C THR A 116 -31.69 4.42 6.07
N GLU A 117 -31.45 4.13 7.35
CA GLU A 117 -30.14 3.78 7.86
C GLU A 117 -29.63 2.58 7.05
N GLY A 118 -29.04 2.90 5.90
CA GLY A 118 -28.31 1.95 5.08
C GLY A 118 -27.00 1.65 5.77
N GLY A 119 -27.04 0.75 6.75
CA GLY A 119 -25.87 0.04 7.24
C GLY A 119 -25.18 -0.59 6.04
N ALA A 120 -24.17 0.11 5.52
CA ALA A 120 -23.26 -0.42 4.53
C ALA A 120 -22.52 -1.57 5.19
N THR A 121 -23.03 -2.79 4.99
CA THR A 121 -22.30 -4.02 5.28
C THR A 121 -21.00 -3.97 4.50
N ALA A 122 -19.92 -3.66 5.21
CA ALA A 122 -18.55 -3.66 4.71
C ALA A 122 -18.16 -5.07 4.29
N GLN A 123 -18.53 -5.45 3.07
CA GLN A 123 -18.04 -6.64 2.38
C GLN A 123 -16.72 -6.27 1.70
N GLY A 124 -15.65 -6.21 2.48
CA GLY A 124 -14.28 -6.01 2.00
C GLY A 124 -13.34 -6.74 2.93
N GLY A 125 -12.62 -7.75 2.43
CA GLY A 125 -11.63 -8.47 3.23
C GLY A 125 -10.55 -7.55 3.78
N ALA A 126 -9.86 -8.01 4.83
CA ALA A 126 -8.79 -7.26 5.49
C ALA A 126 -7.77 -6.70 4.48
N ILE A 127 -7.49 -5.40 4.54
CA ILE A 127 -6.54 -4.73 3.64
C ILE A 127 -5.17 -4.69 4.30
N TYR A 128 -4.21 -5.46 3.80
CA TYR A 128 -2.83 -5.39 4.24
C TYR A 128 -1.99 -4.63 3.23
N ASP A 129 -1.40 -3.53 3.68
CA ASP A 129 -0.57 -2.68 2.85
C ASP A 129 0.70 -3.43 2.39
N PRO A 130 0.97 -3.55 1.09
CA PRO A 130 2.18 -4.18 0.57
C PRO A 130 3.49 -3.52 1.02
N ALA A 131 3.43 -2.29 1.57
CA ALA A 131 4.56 -1.59 2.15
C ALA A 131 4.98 -2.15 3.53
N ILE A 132 4.14 -2.97 4.19
CA ILE A 132 4.48 -3.61 5.46
C ILE A 132 5.74 -4.46 5.26
N PRO A 133 6.82 -4.21 6.04
CA PRO A 133 8.02 -5.01 5.90
C PRO A 133 7.79 -6.47 6.28
N ILE A 134 8.40 -7.41 5.53
CA ILE A 134 8.40 -8.83 5.87
C ILE A 134 9.00 -9.02 7.27
N LYS A 135 8.36 -9.86 8.09
CA LYS A 135 8.87 -10.24 9.41
C LYS A 135 10.29 -10.81 9.27
N PRO A 136 11.31 -10.25 9.95
CA PRO A 136 12.66 -10.80 9.94
C PRO A 136 12.65 -12.26 10.44
N ALA A 137 13.52 -13.10 9.88
CA ALA A 137 13.67 -14.48 10.33
C ALA A 137 14.22 -14.59 11.76
N ILE A 138 14.88 -13.53 12.23
CA ILE A 138 15.37 -13.42 13.60
C ILE A 138 14.25 -12.82 14.44
N ALA A 139 13.79 -13.58 15.44
CA ALA A 139 12.79 -13.10 16.38
C ALA A 139 13.34 -11.92 17.19
N LEU A 140 12.45 -10.96 17.50
CA LEU A 140 12.77 -9.86 18.38
C LEU A 140 12.99 -10.41 19.80
N VAL A 141 14.19 -10.26 20.37
CA VAL A 141 14.51 -10.81 21.70
C VAL A 141 14.28 -9.75 22.78
N GLY A 142 13.65 -10.16 23.90
CA GLY A 142 13.58 -9.35 25.12
C GLY A 142 12.65 -8.13 25.05
N ARG A 143 11.70 -8.13 24.12
CA ARG A 143 10.75 -7.02 23.90
C ARG A 143 9.29 -7.41 24.11
N ASP A 144 9.03 -8.61 24.61
CA ASP A 144 7.69 -9.14 24.83
C ASP A 144 6.86 -8.26 25.79
N GLY A 145 7.50 -7.70 26.82
CA GLY A 145 6.84 -6.77 27.75
C GLY A 145 6.43 -5.44 27.11
N GLU A 146 7.24 -4.91 26.19
CA GLU A 146 6.92 -3.68 25.47
C GLU A 146 5.85 -3.93 24.40
N LEU A 147 5.93 -5.06 23.69
CA LEU A 147 4.86 -5.53 22.81
C LEU A 147 3.53 -5.63 23.54
N GLY A 148 3.50 -6.30 24.69
CA GLY A 148 2.29 -6.46 25.50
C GLY A 148 1.69 -5.13 25.96
N ARG A 149 2.53 -4.16 26.34
CA ARG A 149 2.07 -2.79 26.70
C ARG A 149 1.44 -2.06 25.52
N ILE A 150 2.06 -2.16 24.33
CA ILE A 150 1.54 -1.52 23.12
C ILE A 150 0.25 -2.21 22.69
N GLN A 151 0.21 -3.55 22.69
CA GLN A 151 -1.00 -4.33 22.41
C GLN A 151 -2.15 -3.93 23.33
N GLN A 152 -1.93 -3.87 24.65
CA GLN A 152 -2.95 -3.44 25.60
C GLN A 152 -3.45 -2.03 25.31
N ARG A 153 -2.55 -1.08 25.01
CA ARG A 153 -2.95 0.30 24.67
C ARG A 153 -3.75 0.38 23.38
N LEU A 154 -3.34 -0.38 22.35
CA LEU A 154 -4.02 -0.42 21.07
C LEU A 154 -5.39 -1.10 21.17
N CYS A 155 -5.50 -2.17 21.98
CA CYS A 155 -6.71 -2.99 22.06
C CYS A 155 -7.74 -2.52 23.11
N ASN A 156 -7.34 -1.67 24.07
CA ASN A 156 -8.24 -1.25 25.17
C ASN A 156 -9.26 -0.16 24.80
N GLY A 157 -9.40 0.20 23.52
CA GLY A 157 -10.53 0.99 23.02
C GLY A 157 -10.63 2.42 23.56
N GLY A 158 -10.23 3.39 22.74
CA GLY A 158 -10.41 4.82 23.00
C GLY A 158 -9.95 5.61 21.78
N SER A 159 -10.75 6.61 21.37
CA SER A 159 -10.57 7.44 20.17
C SER A 159 -9.11 7.55 19.70
N VAL A 160 -8.81 6.96 18.54
CA VAL A 160 -7.49 6.91 17.88
C VAL A 160 -6.34 6.76 18.88
N ALA A 161 -6.03 5.53 19.28
CA ALA A 161 -4.89 5.22 20.13
C ALA A 161 -3.55 5.55 19.44
N LEU A 162 -3.14 6.82 19.48
CA LEU A 162 -1.85 7.28 18.97
C LEU A 162 -0.76 6.83 19.95
N THR A 163 -0.05 5.76 19.60
CA THR A 163 1.12 5.30 20.35
C THR A 163 2.39 5.72 19.62
N ALA A 164 3.10 6.71 20.15
CA ALA A 164 4.41 7.08 19.66
C ALA A 164 5.48 6.18 20.26
N LEU A 165 6.29 5.53 19.41
CA LEU A 165 7.48 4.79 19.83
C LEU A 165 8.70 5.70 19.69
N ASN A 166 9.16 6.23 20.83
CA ASN A 166 10.34 7.09 20.89
C ASN A 166 11.50 6.35 21.58
N GLY A 167 12.72 6.58 21.10
CA GLY A 167 13.92 5.93 21.65
C GLY A 167 15.15 6.22 20.82
N LEU A 168 16.33 5.80 21.30
CA LEU A 168 17.60 6.02 20.61
C LEU A 168 17.61 5.39 19.19
N PRO A 169 18.41 5.92 18.25
CA PRO A 169 18.65 5.25 16.97
C PRO A 169 19.14 3.81 17.18
N GLY A 170 18.71 2.88 16.31
CA GLY A 170 19.13 1.47 16.38
C GLY A 170 18.50 0.62 17.49
N VAL A 171 17.70 1.19 18.40
CA VAL A 171 17.08 0.47 19.53
C VAL A 171 16.02 -0.58 19.13
N GLY A 172 15.69 -0.67 17.84
CA GLY A 172 14.76 -1.65 17.28
C GLY A 172 13.30 -1.19 17.17
N LYS A 173 13.01 0.12 17.15
CA LYS A 173 11.64 0.66 17.03
C LYS A 173 10.92 0.14 15.79
N THR A 174 11.55 0.25 14.62
CA THR A 174 11.02 -0.29 13.37
C THR A 174 10.83 -1.81 13.46
N ALA A 175 11.75 -2.54 14.08
CA ALA A 175 11.60 -3.98 14.28
C ALA A 175 10.40 -4.33 15.17
N LEU A 176 10.12 -3.51 16.19
CA LEU A 176 8.95 -3.62 17.05
C LEU A 176 7.65 -3.32 16.28
N SER A 177 7.61 -2.25 15.49
CA SER A 177 6.47 -1.90 14.63
C SER A 177 6.17 -3.00 13.61
N ILE A 178 7.21 -3.60 13.02
CA ILE A 178 7.07 -4.77 12.13
C ILE A 178 6.52 -5.96 12.91
N ALA A 179 7.05 -6.25 14.09
CA ALA A 179 6.56 -7.36 14.92
C ALA A 179 5.06 -7.20 15.25
N LEU A 180 4.62 -5.98 15.59
CA LEU A 180 3.21 -5.67 15.82
C LEU A 180 2.34 -5.87 14.58
N ALA A 181 2.79 -5.41 13.40
CA ALA A 181 2.03 -5.57 12.16
C ALA A 181 1.83 -7.05 11.74
N HIS A 182 2.73 -7.94 12.19
CA HIS A 182 2.66 -9.39 11.96
C HIS A 182 2.13 -10.19 13.16
N ASP A 183 1.71 -9.52 14.21
CA ASP A 183 1.19 -10.17 15.41
C ASP A 183 -0.27 -10.59 15.19
N THR A 184 -0.58 -11.85 15.53
CA THR A 184 -1.90 -12.44 15.27
C THR A 184 -2.99 -11.74 16.08
N ALA A 185 -2.75 -11.42 17.36
CA ALA A 185 -3.75 -10.76 18.19
C ALA A 185 -4.04 -9.34 17.69
N ILE A 186 -3.01 -8.62 17.21
CA ILE A 186 -3.18 -7.31 16.54
C ILE A 186 -3.99 -7.45 15.27
N GLN A 187 -3.70 -8.43 14.40
CA GLN A 187 -4.43 -8.64 13.16
C GLN A 187 -5.89 -9.06 13.40
N GLU A 188 -6.17 -9.82 14.45
CA GLU A 188 -7.52 -10.19 14.88
C GLU A 188 -8.30 -8.98 15.41
N HIS A 189 -7.64 -8.10 16.16
CA HIS A 189 -8.26 -6.87 16.67
C HIS A 189 -8.54 -5.86 15.54
N PHE A 190 -7.52 -5.56 14.72
CA PHE A 190 -7.62 -4.69 13.55
C PHE A 190 -7.97 -5.47 12.29
N ARG A 191 -9.11 -6.18 12.36
CA ARG A 191 -9.58 -7.12 11.35
C ARG A 191 -9.84 -6.52 9.96
N ASP A 192 -10.01 -5.21 9.87
CA ASP A 192 -10.29 -4.54 8.59
C ASP A 192 -8.99 -4.18 7.85
N GLY A 193 -7.83 -4.27 8.51
CA GLY A 193 -6.53 -4.22 7.86
C GLY A 193 -5.47 -3.38 8.55
N ILE A 194 -4.30 -3.33 7.93
CA ILE A 194 -3.13 -2.60 8.39
C ILE A 194 -2.57 -1.77 7.23
N LEU A 195 -2.40 -0.47 7.47
CA LEU A 195 -1.77 0.47 6.56
C LEU A 195 -0.40 0.89 7.10
N TRP A 196 0.61 0.97 6.22
CA TRP A 196 1.99 1.28 6.60
C TRP A 196 2.56 2.42 5.78
N ALA A 197 3.22 3.36 6.43
CA ALA A 197 4.00 4.41 5.80
C ALA A 197 5.37 4.55 6.48
N GLY A 198 6.45 4.44 5.71
CA GLY A 198 7.78 4.86 6.14
C GLY A 198 8.06 6.25 5.57
N LEU A 199 8.13 7.27 6.44
CA LEU A 199 8.19 8.68 6.05
C LEU A 199 9.58 9.11 5.57
N GLY A 200 10.60 8.85 6.39
CA GLY A 200 11.95 9.35 6.16
C GLY A 200 12.07 10.88 6.33
N PRO A 201 13.25 11.45 6.04
CA PRO A 201 13.55 12.87 6.29
C PRO A 201 12.90 13.83 5.29
N GLN A 202 12.49 13.35 4.12
CA GLN A 202 11.77 14.13 3.10
C GLN A 202 10.51 13.37 2.67
N PRO A 203 9.45 13.37 3.50
CA PRO A 203 8.29 12.54 3.26
C PRO A 203 7.43 13.06 2.11
N ASN A 204 6.92 12.13 1.28
CA ASN A 204 5.89 12.43 0.29
C ASN A 204 4.50 12.08 0.85
N ILE A 205 3.97 12.94 1.70
CA ILE A 205 2.69 12.73 2.40
C ILE A 205 1.54 12.45 1.42
N ALA A 206 1.38 13.29 0.40
CA ALA A 206 0.35 13.11 -0.62
C ALA A 206 0.49 11.76 -1.36
N GLY A 207 1.71 11.33 -1.65
CA GLY A 207 1.98 10.03 -2.27
C GLY A 207 1.59 8.85 -1.38
N HIS A 208 1.82 8.93 -0.07
CA HIS A 208 1.38 7.89 0.86
C HIS A 208 -0.15 7.85 0.99
N LEU A 209 -0.80 9.00 1.10
CA LEU A 209 -2.25 9.11 1.21
C LEU A 209 -2.96 8.64 -0.07
N SER A 210 -2.43 9.00 -1.25
CA SER A 210 -2.96 8.54 -2.54
C SER A 210 -2.89 7.03 -2.69
N ARG A 211 -1.76 6.43 -2.29
CA ARG A 211 -1.59 4.98 -2.29
C ARG A 211 -2.55 4.28 -1.34
N TRP A 212 -2.75 4.81 -0.13
CA TRP A 212 -3.77 4.31 0.79
C TRP A 212 -5.17 4.45 0.20
N GLY A 213 -5.46 5.55 -0.49
CA GLY A 213 -6.71 5.73 -1.22
C GLY A 213 -6.95 4.63 -2.25
N THR A 214 -5.93 4.31 -3.05
CA THR A 214 -6.01 3.22 -4.03
C THR A 214 -6.29 1.88 -3.34
N LEU A 215 -5.59 1.57 -2.24
CA LEU A 215 -5.79 0.32 -1.48
C LEU A 215 -7.19 0.22 -0.86
N LEU A 216 -7.75 1.36 -0.45
CA LEU A 216 -9.09 1.46 0.13
C LEU A 216 -10.20 1.55 -0.94
N GLY A 217 -9.85 1.49 -2.22
CA GLY A 217 -10.81 1.47 -3.33
C GLY A 217 -11.30 2.86 -3.77
N ILE A 218 -10.57 3.94 -3.49
CA ILE A 218 -10.92 5.28 -3.99
C ILE A 218 -10.72 5.31 -5.51
N SER A 219 -11.75 5.76 -6.22
CA SER A 219 -11.69 5.89 -7.68
C SER A 219 -10.66 6.92 -8.13
N GLU A 220 -10.01 6.69 -9.26
CA GLU A 220 -9.02 7.61 -9.83
C GLU A 220 -9.58 9.02 -10.03
N ASN A 221 -10.85 9.14 -10.44
CA ASN A 221 -11.52 10.44 -10.61
C ASN A 221 -11.62 11.21 -9.30
N THR A 222 -11.97 10.54 -8.20
CA THR A 222 -12.02 11.15 -6.87
C THR A 222 -10.62 11.54 -6.42
N MET A 223 -9.62 10.68 -6.64
CA MET A 223 -8.23 10.98 -6.28
C MET A 223 -7.67 12.17 -7.05
N ALA A 224 -8.01 12.31 -8.34
CA ALA A 224 -7.58 13.42 -9.18
C ALA A 224 -8.19 14.78 -8.77
N ALA A 225 -9.35 14.76 -8.11
CA ALA A 225 -10.00 15.97 -7.59
C ALA A 225 -9.40 16.47 -6.27
N ILE A 226 -8.63 15.63 -5.55
CA ILE A 226 -8.04 15.99 -4.27
C ILE A 226 -6.72 16.72 -4.50
N SER A 227 -6.65 17.96 -4.00
CA SER A 227 -5.51 18.85 -4.25
C SER A 227 -4.66 19.13 -3.01
N SER A 228 -5.17 18.79 -1.82
CA SER A 228 -4.53 19.07 -0.54
C SER A 228 -4.44 17.84 0.37
N VAL A 229 -3.51 17.90 1.33
CA VAL A 229 -3.32 16.84 2.33
C VAL A 229 -4.52 16.75 3.28
N GLU A 230 -5.15 17.88 3.59
CA GLU A 230 -6.34 17.97 4.43
C GLU A 230 -7.55 17.31 3.78
N GLU A 231 -7.76 17.54 2.48
CA GLU A 231 -8.81 16.87 1.71
C GLU A 231 -8.57 15.36 1.61
N TRP A 232 -7.31 14.94 1.42
CA TRP A 232 -6.93 13.53 1.48
C TRP A 232 -7.27 12.93 2.84
N ALA A 233 -6.87 13.59 3.93
CA ALA A 233 -7.12 13.13 5.28
C ALA A 233 -8.61 13.01 5.59
N LYS A 234 -9.41 13.99 5.15
CA LYS A 234 -10.88 13.97 5.28
C LYS A 234 -11.50 12.82 4.50
N THR A 235 -11.09 12.62 3.25
CA THR A 235 -11.63 11.57 2.37
C THR A 235 -11.29 10.18 2.90
N LEU A 236 -10.04 9.95 3.29
CA LEU A 236 -9.59 8.68 3.87
C LEU A 236 -10.29 8.39 5.18
N ARG A 237 -10.46 9.40 6.06
CA ARG A 237 -11.22 9.22 7.30
C ARG A 237 -12.67 8.83 7.05
N ALA A 238 -13.33 9.46 6.08
CA ALA A 238 -14.71 9.12 5.72
C ALA A 238 -14.83 7.69 5.19
N ILE A 239 -13.86 7.26 4.40
CA ILE A 239 -13.82 5.92 3.82
C ILE A 239 -13.45 4.86 4.85
N ILE A 240 -12.47 5.12 5.71
CA ILE A 240 -12.13 4.24 6.84
C ILE A 240 -13.35 4.09 7.74
N GLY A 241 -14.05 5.19 8.06
CA GLY A 241 -15.30 5.15 8.81
C GLY A 241 -15.10 4.50 10.17
N SER A 242 -15.91 3.48 10.49
CA SER A 242 -15.86 2.70 11.73
C SER A 242 -15.02 1.42 11.61
N ARG A 243 -14.19 1.27 10.58
CA ARG A 243 -13.32 0.11 10.42
C ARG A 243 -12.22 0.08 11.47
N PHE A 244 -11.94 -1.11 11.98
CA PHE A 244 -10.85 -1.43 12.89
C PHE A 244 -9.57 -1.60 12.07
N MET A 245 -8.88 -0.50 11.81
CA MET A 245 -7.65 -0.48 11.01
C MET A 245 -6.46 0.04 11.82
N LEU A 246 -5.32 -0.64 11.73
CA LEU A 246 -4.08 -0.16 12.30
C LEU A 246 -3.32 0.69 11.27
N LEU A 247 -2.98 1.92 11.64
CA LEU A 247 -2.12 2.79 10.83
C LEU A 247 -0.74 2.87 11.47
N VAL A 248 0.28 2.37 10.79
CA VAL A 248 1.67 2.42 11.24
C VAL A 248 2.44 3.48 10.46
N ILE A 249 2.93 4.49 11.17
CA ILE A 249 3.76 5.56 10.63
C ILE A 249 5.16 5.38 11.21
N ASP A 250 6.07 4.87 10.39
CA ASP A 250 7.46 4.58 10.75
C ASP A 250 8.41 5.66 10.19
N ASP A 251 9.55 5.83 10.87
CA ASP A 251 10.60 6.75 10.47
C ASP A 251 10.12 8.21 10.27
N ALA A 252 9.30 8.72 11.20
CA ALA A 252 8.84 10.11 11.19
C ALA A 252 9.91 11.07 11.74
N TRP A 253 10.30 12.06 10.95
CA TRP A 253 11.30 13.08 11.34
C TRP A 253 10.65 14.38 11.85
N ASN A 254 9.41 14.66 11.43
CA ASN A 254 8.59 15.77 11.92
C ASN A 254 7.25 15.22 12.43
N VAL A 255 6.76 15.77 13.55
CA VAL A 255 5.47 15.44 14.14
C VAL A 255 4.31 15.87 13.23
N GLU A 256 4.43 17.01 12.54
CA GLU A 256 3.39 17.52 11.64
C GLU A 256 3.12 16.55 10.48
N ASP A 257 4.19 15.99 9.90
CA ASP A 257 4.11 14.98 8.84
C ASP A 257 3.43 13.69 9.31
N ALA A 258 3.71 13.25 10.54
CA ALA A 258 3.03 12.10 11.13
C ALA A 258 1.55 12.39 11.43
N LEU A 259 1.24 13.60 11.92
CA LEU A 259 -0.13 14.02 12.21
C LEU A 259 -0.97 14.19 10.95
N ALA A 260 -0.38 14.64 9.85
CA ALA A 260 -1.03 14.72 8.54
C ALA A 260 -1.52 13.35 8.04
N MET A 261 -0.86 12.27 8.47
CA MET A 261 -1.24 10.89 8.15
C MET A 261 -2.21 10.26 9.16
N LYS A 262 -2.64 10.99 10.20
CA LYS A 262 -3.64 10.53 11.17
C LYS A 262 -5.04 10.55 10.56
N VAL A 263 -5.35 9.55 9.73
CA VAL A 263 -6.63 9.43 9.00
C VAL A 263 -7.56 8.36 9.56
N GLY A 264 -7.20 7.73 10.68
CA GLY A 264 -7.96 6.64 11.30
C GLY A 264 -9.37 7.05 11.78
N GLY A 265 -10.24 6.05 11.89
CA GLY A 265 -11.59 6.17 12.42
C GLY A 265 -11.63 6.23 13.96
N PRO A 266 -12.82 6.16 14.58
CA PRO A 266 -12.95 6.10 16.04
C PRO A 266 -12.46 4.77 16.65
N ASN A 267 -12.24 3.75 15.82
CA ASN A 267 -11.87 2.38 16.19
C ASN A 267 -10.43 2.05 15.82
#